data_AF-A0AAN8WIA8-F1
#
_entry.id   AF-A0AAN8WIA8-F1
#
_cell.length_a   1.000
_cell.length_b   1.000
_cell.length_c   1.000
_cell.angle_alpha   90.00
_cell.angle_beta   90.00
_cell.angle_gamma   90.00
#
_symmetry.space_group_name_H-M   'P 1'
#
loop_
_entity.id
_entity.type
_entity.pdbx_description
1 polymer ?
#
loop_
_entity_poly.entity_id
_entity_poly.type
_entity_poly.pdbx_seq_one_letter_code
_entity_poly.pdbx_strand_id
1 'polypeptide(L)'
;MRPRLEKLHGEINKTLENIINEHKEYKRAATTHRQDYEVDDLVDILLRIQARGELEFPLTTNNIKAVNLVSTLVLFQKQMLA
;
A
#
# COMPACT_ATOMS: atom_id res chain seq x y z
N MET A 1 -17.16 -21.73 12.50
CA MET A 1 -16.90 -21.05 11.20
C MET A 1 -15.81 -20.03 11.44
N ARG A 2 -14.69 -20.07 10.69
CA ARG A 2 -13.69 -18.99 10.50
C ARG A 2 -12.25 -19.40 10.11
N PRO A 3 -11.74 -20.65 10.25
CA PRO A 3 -10.32 -20.92 9.99
C PRO A 3 -9.86 -20.58 8.57
N ARG A 4 -10.74 -20.81 7.58
CA ARG A 4 -10.47 -20.46 6.17
C ARG A 4 -10.45 -18.94 5.93
N LEU A 5 -11.32 -18.19 6.62
CA LEU A 5 -11.39 -16.74 6.50
C LEU A 5 -10.19 -16.07 7.19
N GLU A 6 -9.80 -16.57 8.37
CA GLU A 6 -8.62 -16.12 9.09
C GLU A 6 -7.33 -16.40 8.29
N LYS A 7 -7.25 -17.58 7.67
CA LYS A 7 -6.14 -17.92 6.77
C LYS A 7 -6.07 -16.95 5.57
N LEU A 8 -7.20 -16.71 4.90
CA LEU A 8 -7.26 -15.78 3.76
C LEU A 8 -6.89 -14.35 4.18
N HIS A 9 -7.37 -13.89 5.34
CA HIS A 9 -7.01 -12.58 5.88
C HIS A 9 -5.51 -12.47 6.15
N GLY A 10 -4.91 -13.52 6.73
CA GLY A 10 -3.46 -13.59 6.96
C GLY A 10 -2.66 -13.53 5.66
N GLU A 11 -3.10 -14.25 4.63
CA GLU A 11 -2.46 -14.24 3.30
C GLU A 11 -2.53 -12.85 2.65
N ILE A 12 -3.71 -12.21 2.63
CA ILE A 12 -3.87 -10.84 2.12
C ILE A 12 -2.99 -9.85 2.89
N ASN A 13 -3.00 -9.92 4.22
CA ASN A 13 -2.22 -9.00 5.05
C ASN A 13 -0.72 -9.16 4.80
N LYS A 14 -0.23 -10.39 4.61
CA LYS A 14 1.17 -10.66 4.27
C LYS A 14 1.54 -10.08 2.90
N THR A 15 0.69 -10.27 1.90
CA THR A 15 0.92 -9.70 0.56
C THR A 15 0.98 -8.18 0.58
N LEU A 16 0.04 -7.52 1.27
CA LEU A 16 0.03 -6.05 1.38
C LEU A 16 1.25 -5.52 2.16
N GLU A 17 1.70 -6.24 3.19
CA GLU A 17 2.92 -5.89 3.93
C GLU A 17 4.16 -5.98 3.04
N ASN A 18 4.28 -7.04 2.24
CA ASN A 18 5.39 -7.22 1.30
C ASN A 18 5.45 -6.07 0.29
N ILE A 19 4.31 -5.73 -0.33
CA ILE A 19 4.22 -4.62 -1.30
C ILE A 19 4.72 -3.31 -0.65
N ILE A 20 4.25 -2.98 0.56
CA ILE A 20 4.67 -1.75 1.25
C ILE A 20 6.17 -1.76 1.54
N ASN A 21 6.73 -2.91 1.94
CA ASN A 21 8.15 -3.03 2.26
C ASN A 21 9.03 -2.91 1.01
N GLU A 22 8.62 -3.51 -0.11
CA GLU A 22 9.32 -3.37 -1.40
C GLU A 22 9.46 -1.90 -1.81
N HIS A 23 8.39 -1.09 -1.69
CA HIS A 23 8.43 0.35 -1.99
C HIS A 23 9.34 1.11 -1.03
N LYS A 24 9.31 0.78 0.27
CA LYS A 24 10.21 1.39 1.26
C LYS A 24 11.68 1.06 0.98
N GLU A 25 11.99 -0.17 0.59
CA GLU A 25 13.34 -0.63 0.27
C GLU A 25 13.86 0.01 -1.03
N TYR A 26 13.04 0.04 -2.07
CA TYR A 26 13.35 0.72 -3.32
C TYR A 26 13.68 2.20 -3.09
N LYS A 27 12.85 2.92 -2.32
CA LYS A 27 13.12 4.33 -2.00
C LYS A 27 14.38 4.52 -1.18
N ARG A 28 14.70 3.62 -0.23
CA ARG A 28 15.97 3.68 0.50
C ARG A 28 17.16 3.54 -0.45
N ALA A 29 17.11 2.60 -1.40
CA ALA A 29 18.16 2.39 -2.38
C ALA A 29 18.29 3.56 -3.40
N ALA A 30 17.18 4.18 -3.78
CA ALA A 30 17.14 5.29 -4.72
C ALA A 30 17.73 6.61 -4.17
N THR A 31 17.85 6.79 -2.85
CA THR A 31 18.43 8.02 -2.24
C THR A 31 19.87 8.34 -2.65
N THR A 32 20.58 7.39 -3.28
CA THR A 32 21.95 7.60 -3.75
C THR A 32 22.06 8.40 -5.06
N HIS A 33 21.02 8.52 -5.88
CA HIS A 33 21.05 9.26 -7.17
C HIS A 33 19.81 10.16 -7.27
N ARG A 34 20.05 11.48 -7.43
CA ARG A 34 19.07 12.57 -7.29
C ARG A 34 17.87 12.51 -8.25
N GLN A 35 16.86 13.30 -7.84
CA GLN A 35 15.69 13.84 -8.59
C GLN A 35 14.58 12.79 -8.74
N ASP A 36 13.60 12.80 -7.83
CA ASP A 36 12.34 13.55 -7.97
C ASP A 36 11.67 13.19 -9.32
N TYR A 37 10.40 12.79 -9.29
CA TYR A 37 9.54 12.56 -10.46
C TYR A 37 9.59 11.20 -11.20
N GLU A 38 10.27 10.14 -10.74
CA GLU A 38 9.96 8.80 -11.28
C GLU A 38 8.64 8.34 -10.64
N VAL A 39 7.54 8.62 -11.36
CA VAL A 39 6.12 8.34 -11.09
C VAL A 39 5.88 7.69 -9.72
N ASP A 40 5.72 8.52 -8.67
CA ASP A 40 5.23 8.02 -7.39
C ASP A 40 3.87 7.36 -7.65
N ASP A 41 3.79 6.06 -7.42
CA ASP A 41 2.50 5.38 -7.43
C ASP A 41 1.71 5.72 -6.15
N LEU A 42 0.48 5.21 -6.05
CA LEU A 42 -0.38 5.50 -4.90
C LEU A 42 0.27 5.10 -3.56
N VAL A 43 1.04 4.01 -3.52
CA VAL A 43 1.71 3.54 -2.30
C VAL A 43 2.80 4.52 -1.90
N ASP A 44 3.57 4.98 -2.88
CA ASP A 44 4.63 5.97 -2.69
C ASP A 44 4.11 7.32 -2.19
N ILE A 45 3.00 7.80 -2.75
CA ILE A 45 2.34 9.04 -2.31
C ILE A 45 1.89 8.90 -0.86
N LEU A 46 1.21 7.80 -0.52
CA LEU A 46 0.70 7.56 0.84
C LEU A 46 1.83 7.42 1.86
N LEU A 47 2.93 6.74 1.51
CA LEU A 47 4.10 6.63 2.37
C LEU A 47 4.77 7.99 2.62
N ARG A 48 4.84 8.85 1.58
CA ARG A 48 5.35 10.23 1.75
C ARG A 48 4.47 11.05 2.68
N ILE A 49 3.14 10.96 2.55
CA ILE A 49 2.20 11.65 3.43
C ILE A 49 2.36 11.16 4.88
N GLN A 50 2.45 9.84 5.08
CA GLN A 50 2.73 9.23 6.39
C GLN A 50 4.03 9.77 6.98
N ALA A 51 5.11 9.87 6.19
CA ALA A 51 6.41 10.33 6.66
C ALA A 51 6.44 11.82 7.04
N ARG A 52 5.68 12.67 6.34
CA ARG A 52 5.59 14.11 6.63
C ARG A 52 4.82 14.41 7.91
N GLY A 53 3.86 13.55 8.27
CA GLY A 53 3.09 13.69 9.52
C GLY A 53 2.22 14.96 9.57
N GLU A 54 1.85 15.52 8.41
CA GLU A 54 1.14 16.80 8.29
C GLU A 54 -0.37 16.70 8.57
N LEU A 55 -0.91 15.48 8.68
CA LEU A 55 -2.33 15.24 8.93
C LEU A 55 -2.66 15.37 10.42
N GLU A 56 -3.85 15.91 10.73
CA GLU A 56 -4.40 15.96 12.10
C GLU A 56 -4.42 14.57 12.77
N PHE A 57 -4.67 13.53 11.98
CA PHE A 57 -4.58 12.14 12.38
C PHE A 57 -3.47 11.44 11.59
N PRO A 58 -2.49 10.80 12.26
CA PRO A 58 -1.40 10.11 11.57
C PRO A 58 -1.91 9.02 10.63
N LEU A 59 -1.47 9.04 9.38
CA LEU A 59 -1.75 7.97 8.42
C LEU A 59 -0.99 6.71 8.85
N THR A 60 -1.70 5.66 9.28
CA THR A 60 -1.07 4.41 9.72
C THR A 60 -0.83 3.44 8.55
N THR A 61 0.09 2.50 8.71
CA THR A 61 0.31 1.43 7.71
C THR A 61 -0.97 0.65 7.41
N ASN A 62 -1.84 0.45 8.42
CA ASN A 62 -3.14 -0.20 8.22
C ASN A 62 -4.08 0.62 7.33
N ASN A 63 -4.02 1.96 7.40
CA ASN A 63 -4.78 2.81 6.47
C ASN A 63 -4.28 2.63 5.03
N ILE A 64 -2.96 2.58 4.82
CA ILE A 64 -2.36 2.36 3.49
C ILE A 64 -2.76 0.99 2.93
N LYS A 65 -2.70 -0.06 3.74
CA LYS A 65 -3.17 -1.40 3.37
C LYS A 65 -4.65 -1.41 2.98
N ALA A 66 -5.49 -0.72 3.74
CA ALA A 66 -6.92 -0.63 3.47
C ALA A 66 -7.21 0.04 2.12
N VAL A 67 -6.53 1.14 1.80
CA VAL A 67 -6.68 1.83 0.51
C VAL A 67 -6.25 0.93 -0.64
N ASN A 68 -5.10 0.26 -0.54
CA ASN A 68 -4.62 -0.68 -1.58
C ASN A 68 -5.58 -1.88 -1.79
N LEU A 69 -6.13 -2.41 -0.69
CA LEU A 69 -7.10 -3.51 -0.73
C LEU A 69 -8.42 -3.10 -1.39
N VAL A 70 -8.93 -1.91 -1.08
CA VAL A 70 -10.18 -1.41 -1.67
C VAL A 70 -9.98 -1.09 -3.15
N SER A 71 -8.87 -0.46 -3.52
CA SER A 71 -8.55 -0.15 -4.93
C SER A 71 -8.48 -1.40 -5.80
N THR A 72 -7.85 -2.48 -5.33
CA THR A 72 -7.79 -3.75 -6.06
C THR A 72 -9.16 -4.41 -6.18
N LEU A 73 -9.95 -4.43 -5.10
CA LEU A 73 -11.31 -5.00 -5.14
C LEU A 73 -12.24 -4.26 -6.10
N VAL A 74 -12.19 -2.92 -6.13
CA VAL A 74 -12.99 -2.09 -7.05
C VAL A 74 -12.57 -2.30 -8.51
N LEU A 75 -11.28 -2.48 -8.79
CA LEU A 75 -10.78 -2.80 -10.13
C LEU A 75 -11.24 -4.20 -10.59
N PHE A 76 -11.21 -5.21 -9.72
CA PHE A 76 -11.72 -6.55 -10.03
C PHE A 76 -13.24 -6.55 -10.26
N GLN A 77 -14.01 -5.76 -9.51
CA GLN A 77 -15.46 -5.62 -9.76
C GLN A 77 -15.74 -4.96 -11.11
N LYS A 78 -14.96 -3.94 -11.50
CA LYS A 78 -15.13 -3.24 -12.77
C LYS A 78 -14.79 -4.11 -13.99
N GLN A 79 -13.84 -5.04 -13.88
CA GLN A 79 -13.51 -6.01 -14.94
C GLN A 79 -14.49 -7.18 -15.04
N MET A 80 -15.21 -7.54 -13.96
CA MET A 80 -16.23 -8.60 -14.00
C MET A 80 -17.58 -8.13 -14.55
N LEU A 81 -17.79 -6.81 -14.63
CA LEU A 81 -19.01 -6.16 -15.12
C LEU A 81 -18.90 -5.66 -16.57
N ALA A 82 -17.79 -5.97 -17.26
CA ALA A 82 -17.56 -5.66 -18.68
C ALA A 82 -17.43 -6.95 -19.48
#